data_AF-A0A947YUJ9-F1
#
_entry.id   AF-A0A947YUJ9-F1
#
_cell.length_a   1.000
_cell.length_b   1.000
_cell.length_c   1.000
_cell.angle_alpha   90.00
_cell.angle_beta   90.00
_cell.angle_gamma   90.00
#
_symmetry.space_group_name_H-M   'P 1'
#
loop_
_entity.id
_entity.type
_entity.pdbx_description
1 polymer ?
#
loop_
_entity_poly.entity_id
_entity_poly.type
_entity_poly.pdbx_seq_one_letter_code
_entity_poly.pdbx_strand_id
1 'polypeptide(L)'
;MNQKKKNSLLIAIAVAMIFASCGKKPVVKVQAQRLILKKISLKELVVDMRYEISNPHKVAITVKKVDQVFSLDGAKAAEGKLVDEIQIPAGESRNIDVRMNVKLGKSFKNTAKLLSGGELPYSLKADIEMKTFIGTEKRKLLREGSFRLPIAIGKQPVKIKNIALSGDKLKLEIVVAVPLPRKQKMSTTWAKYSFTIEDSVITEGKVKLESDGTKDFQDVTIPISWPMNKGLSWGPKLLTTGVKTRFKLNFDMGSETEFVIDHKDKIGINKLKNLLPGM
;
A
#
# COMPACT_ATOMS: atom_id res chain seq x y z
N MET A 1 36.94 18.07 60.86
CA MET A 1 36.39 18.47 59.55
C MET A 1 35.35 19.56 59.76
N ASN A 2 35.57 20.75 59.22
CA ASN A 2 34.92 22.01 59.60
C ASN A 2 33.41 22.04 59.24
N GLN A 3 32.53 22.40 60.19
CA GLN A 3 31.06 22.38 60.08
C GLN A 3 30.54 23.11 58.83
N LYS A 4 31.22 24.21 58.44
CA LYS A 4 30.92 24.98 57.22
C LYS A 4 31.08 24.18 55.91
N LYS A 5 32.04 23.23 55.84
CA LYS A 5 32.24 22.39 54.65
C LYS A 5 31.13 21.35 54.49
N LYS A 6 30.58 20.82 55.59
CA LYS A 6 29.46 19.86 55.56
C LYS A 6 28.17 20.52 55.06
N ASN A 7 27.87 21.74 55.50
CA ASN A 7 26.67 22.47 55.08
C ASN A 7 26.76 22.94 53.62
N SER A 8 27.96 23.34 53.16
CA SER A 8 28.18 23.70 51.75
C SER A 8 28.03 22.49 50.80
N LEU A 9 28.46 21.30 51.23
CA LEU A 9 28.31 20.07 50.43
C LEU A 9 26.84 19.63 50.30
N LEU A 10 26.07 19.72 51.39
CA LEU A 10 24.64 19.39 51.39
C LEU A 10 23.81 20.31 50.47
N ILE A 11 24.12 21.61 50.45
CA ILE A 11 23.45 22.57 49.56
C ILE A 11 23.79 22.30 48.09
N ALA A 12 25.05 21.98 47.78
CA ALA A 12 25.46 21.64 46.41
C ALA A 12 24.77 20.38 45.87
N ILE A 13 24.58 19.36 46.71
CA ILE A 13 23.87 18.12 46.35
C ILE A 13 22.36 18.38 46.13
N ALA A 14 21.74 19.21 46.98
CA ALA A 14 20.33 19.56 46.84
C ALA A 14 20.08 20.39 45.55
N VAL A 15 20.97 21.33 45.22
CA VAL A 15 20.89 22.12 43.98
C VAL A 15 21.13 21.24 42.75
N ALA A 16 22.07 20.29 42.79
CA ALA A 16 22.31 19.36 41.70
C ALA A 16 21.10 18.42 41.42
N MET A 17 20.36 18.02 42.47
CA MET A 17 19.12 17.23 42.30
C MET A 17 17.96 18.04 41.70
N ILE A 18 17.88 19.35 41.97
CA ILE A 18 16.84 20.22 41.39
C ILE A 18 17.07 20.45 39.89
N PHE A 19 18.33 20.52 39.43
CA PHE A 19 18.66 20.68 38.01
C PHE A 19 18.49 19.40 37.16
N ALA A 20 18.40 18.21 37.78
CA ALA A 20 18.20 16.95 37.05
C ALA A 20 16.74 16.69 36.62
N SER A 21 15.77 17.48 37.11
CA SER A 21 14.34 17.19 36.94
C SER A 21 13.66 17.85 35.72
N CYS A 22 14.38 18.63 34.90
CA CYS A 22 13.78 19.40 33.79
C CYS A 22 13.99 18.76 32.40
N GLY A 23 14.17 17.44 32.33
CA GLY A 23 14.18 16.72 31.06
C GLY A 23 12.76 16.44 30.58
N LYS A 24 12.32 17.06 29.48
CA LYS A 24 11.06 16.68 28.80
C LYS A 24 11.11 15.18 28.53
N LYS A 25 10.18 14.42 29.11
CA LYS A 25 10.12 12.96 28.91
C LYS A 25 9.99 12.68 27.40
N PRO A 26 10.76 11.72 26.86
CA PRO A 26 10.65 11.36 25.46
C PRO A 26 9.23 10.85 25.18
N VAL A 27 8.60 11.28 24.08
CA VAL A 27 7.20 11.00 23.74
C VAL A 27 7.16 10.13 22.49
N VAL A 28 6.36 9.05 22.50
CA VAL A 28 6.12 8.21 21.34
C VAL A 28 5.55 9.05 20.20
N LYS A 29 6.23 9.06 19.05
CA LYS A 29 5.76 9.79 17.87
C LYS A 29 5.01 8.81 16.98
N VAL A 30 3.79 9.18 16.60
CA VAL A 30 2.99 8.40 15.65
C VAL A 30 2.64 9.29 14.47
N GLN A 31 2.97 8.83 13.27
CA GLN A 31 2.72 9.55 12.04
C GLN A 31 2.01 8.62 11.07
N ALA A 32 0.84 9.03 10.57
CA ALA A 32 0.28 8.40 9.37
C ALA A 32 1.17 8.83 8.21
N GLN A 33 1.97 7.92 7.66
CA GLN A 33 2.95 8.24 6.63
C GLN A 33 2.34 8.11 5.24
N ARG A 34 1.74 6.94 4.95
CA ARG A 34 1.52 6.50 3.57
C ARG A 34 0.18 5.80 3.40
N LEU A 35 -0.52 6.14 2.32
CA LEU A 35 -1.75 5.46 1.89
C LEU A 35 -1.39 4.49 0.75
N ILE A 36 -1.64 3.21 0.94
CA ILE A 36 -1.25 2.14 0.00
C ILE A 36 -2.52 1.55 -0.59
N LEU A 37 -2.69 1.65 -1.91
CA LEU A 37 -3.85 1.13 -2.62
C LEU A 37 -3.51 -0.25 -3.19
N LYS A 38 -4.04 -1.32 -2.58
CA LYS A 38 -3.67 -2.71 -2.91
C LYS A 38 -4.53 -3.38 -3.96
N LYS A 39 -5.80 -2.97 -4.05
CA LYS A 39 -6.76 -3.55 -4.99
C LYS A 39 -7.81 -2.50 -5.30
N ILE A 40 -8.13 -2.36 -6.58
CA ILE A 40 -9.05 -1.35 -7.06
C ILE A 40 -10.01 -2.02 -8.03
N SER A 41 -11.30 -1.88 -7.77
CA SER A 41 -12.38 -2.38 -8.62
C SER A 41 -13.63 -1.52 -8.46
N LEU A 42 -14.62 -1.72 -9.33
CA LEU A 42 -15.92 -1.04 -9.22
C LEU A 42 -16.69 -1.40 -7.93
N LYS A 43 -16.32 -2.50 -7.25
CA LYS A 43 -17.04 -3.00 -6.07
C LYS A 43 -16.28 -2.75 -4.77
N GLU A 44 -14.95 -2.78 -4.85
CA GLU A 44 -14.07 -2.81 -3.69
C GLU A 44 -12.78 -2.07 -3.97
N LEU A 45 -12.35 -1.30 -2.97
CA LEU A 45 -11.05 -0.67 -2.87
C LEU A 45 -10.38 -1.14 -1.55
N VAL A 46 -9.21 -1.75 -1.65
CA VAL A 46 -8.42 -2.18 -0.48
C VAL A 46 -7.34 -1.13 -0.22
N VAL A 47 -7.39 -0.52 0.96
CA VAL A 47 -6.49 0.54 1.40
C VAL A 47 -5.73 0.06 2.62
N ASP A 48 -4.40 0.08 2.57
CA ASP A 48 -3.56 -0.11 3.75
C ASP A 48 -3.00 1.27 4.15
N MET A 49 -3.24 1.68 5.39
CA MET A 49 -2.65 2.89 5.96
C MET A 49 -1.39 2.52 6.73
N ARG A 50 -0.25 3.08 6.34
CA ARG A 50 1.03 2.88 7.02
C ARG A 50 1.25 3.97 8.06
N TYR A 51 1.43 3.54 9.29
CA TYR A 51 1.86 4.37 10.41
C TYR A 51 3.32 4.11 10.70
N GLU A 52 4.12 5.15 10.84
CA GLU A 52 5.41 5.03 11.53
C GLU A 52 5.20 5.39 12.99
N ILE A 53 5.63 4.48 13.86
CA ILE A 53 5.66 4.71 15.29
C ILE A 53 7.10 4.63 15.76
N SER A 54 7.59 5.75 16.29
CA SER A 54 8.94 5.88 16.82
C SER A 54 8.90 5.81 18.34
N ASN A 55 9.65 4.86 18.91
CA ASN A 55 9.80 4.66 20.34
C ASN A 55 11.12 5.27 20.84
N PRO A 56 11.10 6.52 21.35
CA PRO A 56 12.30 7.13 21.92
C PRO A 56 12.64 6.62 23.32
N HIS A 57 11.83 5.72 23.91
CA HIS A 57 12.11 5.17 25.22
C HIS A 57 13.21 4.11 25.16
N LYS A 58 13.93 3.94 26.29
CA LYS A 58 14.94 2.89 26.47
C LYS A 58 14.35 1.50 26.72
N VAL A 59 13.03 1.37 26.65
CA VAL A 59 12.28 0.14 26.86
C VAL A 59 11.27 -0.02 25.73
N ALA A 60 10.96 -1.26 25.38
CA ALA A 60 9.99 -1.52 24.33
C ALA A 60 8.59 -1.04 24.71
N ILE A 61 7.82 -0.60 23.71
CA ILE A 61 6.40 -0.30 23.83
C ILE A 61 5.59 -1.30 23.02
N THR A 62 4.32 -1.50 23.37
CA THR A 62 3.42 -2.38 22.62
C THR A 62 2.24 -1.57 22.10
N VAL A 63 2.04 -1.56 20.80
CA VAL A 63 0.83 -1.03 20.17
C VAL A 63 -0.27 -2.07 20.34
N LYS A 64 -1.24 -1.76 21.20
CA LYS A 64 -2.33 -2.66 21.58
C LYS A 64 -3.49 -2.59 20.60
N LYS A 65 -3.78 -1.38 20.12
CA LYS A 65 -4.96 -1.12 19.29
C LYS A 65 -4.66 -0.01 18.32
N VAL A 66 -5.15 -0.16 17.10
CA VAL A 66 -5.34 0.93 16.15
C VAL A 66 -6.73 0.74 15.58
N ASP A 67 -7.68 1.59 15.98
CA ASP A 67 -8.96 1.68 15.30
C ASP A 67 -8.89 2.86 14.33
N GLN A 68 -9.28 2.65 13.08
CA GLN A 68 -9.34 3.73 12.11
C GLN A 68 -10.66 3.75 11.37
N VAL A 69 -11.15 4.96 11.12
CA VAL A 69 -12.33 5.24 10.30
C VAL A 69 -11.86 6.03 9.10
N PHE A 70 -12.12 5.48 7.92
CA PHE A 70 -11.86 6.15 6.65
C PHE A 70 -13.17 6.61 6.05
N SER A 71 -13.24 7.90 5.80
CA SER A 71 -14.38 8.57 5.21
C SER A 71 -14.00 9.11 3.84
N LEU A 72 -14.94 8.98 2.91
CA LEU A 72 -14.84 9.51 1.56
C LEU A 72 -16.00 10.46 1.33
N ASP A 73 -15.69 11.67 0.88
CA ASP A 73 -16.68 12.72 0.64
C ASP A 73 -17.60 12.98 1.85
N GLY A 74 -16.99 13.00 3.04
CA GLY A 74 -17.68 13.18 4.32
C GLY A 74 -18.45 11.95 4.84
N ALA A 75 -18.64 10.90 4.02
CA ALA A 75 -19.34 9.69 4.41
C ALA A 75 -18.36 8.60 4.85
N LYS A 76 -18.69 7.89 5.94
CA LYS A 76 -17.91 6.73 6.40
C LYS A 76 -17.88 5.66 5.31
N ALA A 77 -16.69 5.35 4.82
CA ALA A 77 -16.47 4.45 3.69
C ALA A 77 -15.91 3.09 4.13
N ALA A 78 -15.05 3.07 5.15
CA ALA A 78 -14.52 1.84 5.73
C ALA A 78 -14.06 2.04 7.17
N GLU A 79 -13.84 0.92 7.85
CA GLU A 79 -13.10 0.86 9.10
C GLU A 79 -11.98 -0.15 8.97
N GLY A 80 -10.92 0.07 9.74
CA GLY A 80 -9.79 -0.83 9.86
C GLY A 80 -9.40 -0.99 11.32
N LYS A 81 -8.87 -2.16 11.65
CA LYS A 81 -8.34 -2.45 12.98
C LYS A 81 -7.00 -3.13 12.87
N LEU A 82 -6.12 -2.85 13.82
CA LEU A 82 -4.91 -3.64 14.01
C LEU A 82 -5.29 -5.10 14.30
N VAL A 83 -4.68 -6.04 13.57
CA VAL A 83 -4.99 -7.47 13.70
C VAL A 83 -4.32 -8.04 14.95
N ASP A 84 -3.03 -7.77 15.10
CA ASP A 84 -2.19 -8.28 16.18
C ASP A 84 -1.47 -7.14 16.88
N GLU A 85 -1.26 -7.28 18.17
CA GLU A 85 -0.42 -6.35 18.92
C GLU A 85 1.00 -6.33 18.36
N ILE A 86 1.61 -5.16 18.29
CA ILE A 86 2.96 -5.00 17.74
C ILE A 86 3.86 -4.40 18.80
N GLN A 87 4.98 -5.09 19.06
CA GLN A 87 6.04 -4.55 19.89
C GLN A 87 6.98 -3.68 19.06
N ILE A 88 7.31 -2.50 19.59
CA ILE A 88 8.28 -1.57 19.04
C ILE A 88 9.46 -1.53 20.01
N PRO A 89 10.63 -2.04 19.60
CA PRO A 89 11.82 -2.09 20.47
C PRO A 89 12.25 -0.71 20.95
N ALA A 90 13.09 -0.71 21.98
CA ALA A 90 13.65 0.51 22.56
C ALA A 90 14.47 1.29 21.52
N GLY A 91 14.23 2.60 21.42
CA GLY A 91 14.97 3.48 20.51
C GLY A 91 14.69 3.29 19.01
N GLU A 92 13.76 2.41 18.65
CA GLU A 92 13.48 2.06 17.25
C GLU A 92 12.18 2.68 16.72
N SER A 93 12.09 2.81 15.40
CA SER A 93 10.84 3.06 14.68
C SER A 93 10.35 1.80 13.99
N ARG A 94 9.04 1.58 13.96
CA ARG A 94 8.41 0.53 13.16
C ARG A 94 7.26 1.07 12.33
N ASN A 95 7.13 0.49 11.13
CA ASN A 95 5.99 0.70 10.26
C ASN A 95 4.90 -0.33 10.55
N ILE A 96 3.66 0.15 10.64
CA ILE A 96 2.48 -0.65 10.93
C ILE A 96 1.46 -0.39 9.84
N ASP A 97 1.03 -1.44 9.15
CA ASP A 97 0.05 -1.34 8.08
C ASP A 97 -1.32 -1.79 8.62
N VAL A 98 -2.30 -0.89 8.61
CA VAL A 98 -3.68 -1.20 9.00
C VAL A 98 -4.57 -1.19 7.76
N ARG A 99 -5.15 -2.36 7.45
CA ARG A 99 -5.98 -2.56 6.27
C ARG A 99 -7.43 -2.11 6.47
N MET A 100 -8.00 -1.54 5.41
CA MET A 100 -9.40 -1.16 5.27
C MET A 100 -9.93 -1.66 3.93
N ASN A 101 -11.15 -2.21 3.95
CA ASN A 101 -11.85 -2.60 2.73
C ASN A 101 -13.01 -1.64 2.50
N VAL A 102 -12.84 -0.74 1.54
CA VAL A 102 -13.84 0.24 1.12
C VAL A 102 -14.77 -0.42 0.11
N LYS A 103 -16.07 -0.48 0.44
CA LYS A 103 -17.10 -0.99 -0.46
C LYS A 103 -17.62 0.14 -1.33
N LEU A 104 -17.31 0.10 -2.63
CA LEU A 104 -17.67 1.13 -3.63
C LEU A 104 -19.03 0.86 -4.31
N GLY A 105 -19.88 0.01 -3.73
CA GLY A 105 -21.16 -0.39 -4.30
C GLY A 105 -22.19 0.75 -4.41
N LYS A 106 -23.37 0.45 -4.98
CA LYS A 106 -24.46 1.40 -5.26
C LYS A 106 -24.89 2.30 -4.08
N SER A 107 -24.62 1.88 -2.85
CA SER A 107 -24.94 2.61 -1.63
C SER A 107 -24.03 3.81 -1.36
N PHE A 108 -22.88 3.91 -2.04
CA PHE A 108 -22.00 5.06 -1.90
C PHE A 108 -22.59 6.23 -2.70
N LYS A 109 -23.13 7.24 -2.01
CA LYS A 109 -23.89 8.35 -2.62
C LYS A 109 -23.17 9.05 -3.78
N ASN A 110 -21.84 9.02 -3.79
CA ASN A 110 -21.01 9.70 -4.78
C ASN A 110 -20.27 8.73 -5.72
N THR A 111 -20.82 7.52 -5.92
CA THR A 111 -20.29 6.54 -6.87
C THR A 111 -20.17 7.15 -8.27
N ALA A 112 -21.12 7.99 -8.71
CA ALA A 112 -21.05 8.63 -10.02
C ALA A 112 -19.83 9.56 -10.19
N LYS A 113 -19.52 10.39 -9.19
CA LYS A 113 -18.35 11.30 -9.17
C LYS A 113 -17.03 10.52 -9.10
N LEU A 114 -17.05 9.41 -8.38
CA LEU A 114 -15.94 8.47 -8.24
C LEU A 114 -15.66 7.72 -9.55
N LEU A 115 -16.72 7.36 -10.26
CA LEU A 115 -16.66 6.71 -11.56
C LEU A 115 -16.27 7.69 -12.69
N SER A 116 -16.64 8.96 -12.59
CA SER A 116 -16.26 9.97 -13.59
C SER A 116 -14.81 10.48 -13.45
N GLY A 117 -13.99 9.84 -12.61
CA GLY A 117 -12.59 10.23 -12.37
C GLY A 117 -12.44 11.54 -11.57
N GLY A 118 -13.50 11.95 -10.88
CA GLY A 118 -13.51 13.15 -10.05
C GLY A 118 -12.58 13.05 -8.85
N GLU A 119 -12.17 14.21 -8.35
CA GLU A 119 -11.46 14.31 -7.08
C GLU A 119 -12.41 14.07 -5.91
N LEU A 120 -11.99 13.21 -4.99
CA LEU A 120 -12.75 12.86 -3.79
C LEU A 120 -11.95 13.23 -2.56
N PRO A 121 -12.46 14.15 -1.72
CA PRO A 121 -11.84 14.40 -0.45
C PRO A 121 -11.99 13.15 0.43
N TYR A 122 -10.94 12.85 1.19
CA TYR A 122 -10.96 11.79 2.19
C TYR A 122 -10.59 12.35 3.56
N SER A 123 -11.08 11.71 4.61
CA SER A 123 -10.57 11.88 5.96
C SER A 123 -10.33 10.54 6.62
N LEU A 124 -9.22 10.44 7.33
CA LEU A 124 -8.80 9.30 8.12
C LEU A 124 -8.71 9.75 9.57
N LYS A 125 -9.53 9.14 10.42
CA LYS A 125 -9.44 9.28 11.86
C LYS A 125 -8.90 7.99 12.44
N ALA A 126 -7.85 8.07 13.26
CA ALA A 126 -7.27 6.91 13.91
C ALA A 126 -7.11 7.13 15.41
N ASP A 127 -7.57 6.16 16.19
CA ASP A 127 -7.37 6.07 17.64
C ASP A 127 -6.39 4.94 17.92
N ILE A 128 -5.21 5.31 18.44
CA ILE A 128 -4.08 4.40 18.68
C ILE A 128 -3.88 4.27 20.17
N GLU A 129 -3.86 3.04 20.67
CA GLU A 129 -3.61 2.72 22.07
C GLU A 129 -2.30 1.94 22.20
N MET A 130 -1.41 2.44 23.06
CA MET A 130 -0.07 1.90 23.25
C MET A 130 0.18 1.65 24.73
N LYS A 131 0.71 0.49 25.07
CA LYS A 131 1.24 0.19 26.40
C LYS A 131 2.70 0.61 26.45
N THR A 132 2.99 1.57 27.31
CA THR A 132 4.34 2.04 27.64
C THR A 132 4.71 1.59 29.06
N PHE A 133 5.95 1.84 29.48
CA PHE A 133 6.36 1.58 30.86
C PHE A 133 5.69 2.49 31.89
N ILE A 134 5.18 3.65 31.46
CA ILE A 134 4.50 4.64 32.31
C ILE A 134 2.99 4.34 32.40
N GLY A 135 2.49 3.41 31.57
CA GLY A 135 1.08 3.06 31.48
C GLY A 135 0.58 3.10 30.04
N THR A 136 -0.74 3.20 29.88
CA THR A 136 -1.39 3.22 28.57
C THR A 136 -1.47 4.64 28.03
N GLU A 137 -0.94 4.86 26.83
CA GLU A 137 -1.00 6.12 26.10
C GLU A 137 -1.98 6.00 24.93
N LYS A 138 -2.81 7.03 24.73
CA LYS A 138 -3.76 7.11 23.61
C LYS A 138 -3.40 8.28 22.71
N ARG A 139 -3.39 8.03 21.40
CA ARG A 139 -3.12 9.04 20.37
C ARG A 139 -4.24 9.05 19.35
N LYS A 140 -4.78 10.25 19.11
CA LYS A 140 -5.74 10.49 18.05
C LYS A 140 -5.04 11.16 16.88
N LEU A 141 -5.24 10.63 15.69
CA LEU A 141 -4.75 11.20 14.45
C LEU A 141 -5.94 11.55 13.55
N LEU A 142 -5.85 12.72 12.93
CA LEU A 142 -6.70 13.12 11.81
C LEU A 142 -5.79 13.40 10.63
N ARG A 143 -6.06 12.75 9.51
CA ARG A 143 -5.42 13.04 8.22
C ARG A 143 -6.50 13.30 7.20
N GLU A 144 -6.41 14.42 6.51
CA GLU A 144 -7.31 14.77 5.42
C GLU A 144 -6.51 14.87 4.13
N GLY A 145 -7.18 14.67 3.02
CA GLY A 145 -6.57 14.82 1.72
C GLY A 145 -7.60 14.59 0.63
N SER A 146 -7.10 14.38 -0.57
CA SER A 146 -7.92 14.17 -1.75
C SER A 146 -7.28 13.10 -2.60
N PHE A 147 -8.08 12.22 -3.18
CA PHE A 147 -7.61 11.18 -4.09
C PHE A 147 -8.50 11.12 -5.32
N ARG A 148 -7.90 10.75 -6.45
CA ARG A 148 -8.62 10.42 -7.68
C ARG A 148 -8.53 8.93 -7.88
N LEU A 149 -9.67 8.27 -8.08
CA LEU A 149 -9.63 6.85 -8.37
C LEU A 149 -9.09 6.62 -9.78
N PRO A 150 -8.20 5.64 -9.94
CA PRO A 150 -7.64 5.27 -11.22
C PRO A 150 -8.55 4.29 -11.97
N ILE A 151 -9.87 4.54 -11.99
CA ILE A 151 -10.81 3.67 -12.71
C ILE A 151 -11.54 4.49 -13.76
N ALA A 152 -11.21 4.27 -15.03
CA ALA A 152 -12.10 4.65 -16.11
C ALA A 152 -13.26 3.64 -16.17
N ILE A 153 -14.50 4.13 -16.17
CA ILE A 153 -15.70 3.29 -16.29
C ILE A 153 -15.55 2.36 -17.51
N GLY A 154 -15.72 1.05 -17.30
CA GLY A 154 -15.65 0.05 -18.38
C GLY A 154 -14.24 -0.38 -18.81
N LYS A 155 -13.16 0.20 -18.26
CA LYS A 155 -11.80 -0.30 -18.51
C LYS A 155 -11.39 -1.32 -17.44
N GLN A 156 -11.09 -2.54 -17.87
CA GLN A 156 -10.35 -3.49 -17.02
C GLN A 156 -8.92 -2.95 -16.82
N PRO A 157 -8.40 -2.95 -15.57
CA PRO A 157 -7.07 -2.39 -15.27
C PRO A 157 -5.95 -3.20 -15.89
N VAL A 158 -6.22 -4.47 -16.20
CA VAL A 158 -5.31 -5.40 -16.86
C VAL A 158 -6.09 -6.06 -17.98
N LYS A 159 -5.55 -6.02 -19.20
CA LYS A 159 -6.08 -6.71 -20.37
C LYS A 159 -4.96 -7.50 -21.03
N ILE A 160 -5.30 -8.69 -21.50
CA ILE A 160 -4.40 -9.45 -22.37
C ILE A 160 -4.66 -8.97 -23.80
N LYS A 161 -3.66 -8.35 -24.43
CA LYS A 161 -3.74 -7.85 -25.81
C LYS A 161 -3.43 -8.95 -26.82
N ASN A 162 -2.39 -9.75 -26.57
CA ASN A 162 -1.97 -10.81 -27.48
C ASN A 162 -1.37 -11.99 -26.72
N ILE A 163 -1.56 -13.19 -27.25
CA ILE A 163 -0.87 -14.41 -26.82
C ILE A 163 -0.39 -15.13 -28.09
N ALA A 164 0.91 -15.39 -28.18
CA ALA A 164 1.51 -16.04 -29.35
C ALA A 164 2.56 -17.07 -28.94
N LEU A 165 2.66 -18.15 -29.71
CA LEU A 165 3.78 -19.08 -29.64
C LEU A 165 4.82 -18.65 -30.67
N SER A 166 6.09 -18.59 -30.27
CA SER A 166 7.20 -18.18 -31.11
C SER A 166 8.39 -19.10 -30.82
N GLY A 167 8.51 -20.17 -31.61
CA GLY A 167 9.45 -21.25 -31.35
C GLY A 167 9.09 -22.01 -30.07
N ASP A 168 10.06 -22.12 -29.17
CA ASP A 168 9.91 -22.74 -27.85
C ASP A 168 9.37 -21.77 -26.78
N LYS A 169 8.97 -20.54 -27.15
CA LYS A 169 8.53 -19.51 -26.21
C LYS A 169 7.07 -19.16 -26.38
N LEU A 170 6.40 -18.97 -25.25
CA LEU A 170 5.11 -18.31 -25.19
C LEU A 170 5.34 -16.82 -24.94
N LYS A 171 4.67 -16.00 -25.74
CA LYS A 171 4.71 -14.54 -25.69
C LYS A 171 3.32 -14.03 -25.30
N LEU A 172 3.28 -13.13 -24.34
CA LEU A 172 2.06 -12.50 -23.83
C LEU A 172 2.28 -10.99 -23.81
N GLU A 173 1.38 -10.24 -24.42
CA GLU A 173 1.30 -8.79 -24.28
C GLU A 173 0.20 -8.46 -23.28
N ILE A 174 0.59 -8.00 -22.09
CA ILE A 174 -0.36 -7.49 -21.10
C ILE A 174 -0.40 -5.98 -21.22
N VAL A 175 -1.58 -5.41 -21.42
CA VAL A 175 -1.82 -3.97 -21.34
C VAL A 175 -2.38 -3.65 -19.96
N VAL A 176 -1.69 -2.78 -19.23
CA VAL A 176 -2.07 -2.34 -17.91
C VAL A 176 -2.37 -0.86 -17.95
N ALA A 177 -3.56 -0.46 -17.51
CA ALA A 177 -3.91 0.95 -17.36
C ALA A 177 -3.28 1.47 -16.06
N VAL A 178 -2.19 2.22 -16.17
CA VAL A 178 -1.48 2.82 -15.04
C VAL A 178 -1.98 4.24 -14.83
N PRO A 179 -2.49 4.60 -13.64
CA PRO A 179 -2.84 5.99 -13.35
C PRO A 179 -1.63 6.90 -13.27
N LEU A 180 -1.79 8.08 -13.85
CA LEU A 180 -0.80 9.15 -13.81
C LEU A 180 -1.45 10.41 -13.21
N PRO A 181 -1.27 10.66 -11.90
CA PRO A 181 -1.82 11.84 -11.26
C PRO A 181 -1.18 13.14 -11.80
N ARG A 182 -1.95 13.97 -12.50
CA ARG A 182 -1.50 15.25 -13.12
C ARG A 182 -0.81 16.24 -12.17
N LYS A 183 -1.03 16.12 -10.85
CA LYS A 183 -0.52 17.06 -9.83
C LYS A 183 0.40 16.40 -8.79
N GLN A 184 0.67 15.11 -8.90
CA GLN A 184 1.53 14.42 -7.94
C GLN A 184 2.87 14.12 -8.63
N LYS A 185 3.94 14.72 -8.11
CA LYS A 185 5.28 14.47 -8.61
C LYS A 185 5.67 13.04 -8.23
N MET A 186 5.66 12.14 -9.20
CA MET A 186 6.05 10.75 -8.96
C MET A 186 7.51 10.70 -8.48
N SER A 187 7.77 9.97 -7.39
CA SER A 187 9.14 9.71 -6.92
C SER A 187 9.92 8.85 -7.91
N THR A 188 9.21 8.02 -8.69
CA THR A 188 9.81 7.09 -9.63
C THR A 188 9.11 7.12 -10.99
N THR A 189 9.90 6.94 -12.04
CA THR A 189 9.43 6.78 -13.43
C THR A 189 9.35 5.31 -13.84
N TRP A 190 9.31 4.39 -12.88
CA TRP A 190 9.34 2.95 -13.14
C TRP A 190 8.32 2.21 -12.30
N ALA A 191 7.59 1.31 -12.93
CA ALA A 191 6.75 0.32 -12.24
C ALA A 191 7.44 -1.04 -12.24
N LYS A 192 7.53 -1.67 -11.07
CA LYS A 192 7.99 -3.06 -10.93
C LYS A 192 6.83 -4.00 -11.19
N TYR A 193 7.04 -5.06 -11.95
CA TYR A 193 6.01 -6.07 -12.19
C TYR A 193 6.51 -7.47 -11.87
N SER A 194 5.57 -8.36 -11.53
CA SER A 194 5.79 -9.80 -11.50
C SER A 194 4.58 -10.53 -12.10
N PHE A 195 4.86 -11.63 -12.79
CA PHE A 195 3.85 -12.49 -13.38
C PHE A 195 4.04 -13.93 -12.93
N THR A 196 2.95 -14.55 -12.50
CA THR A 196 2.94 -15.86 -11.87
C THR A 196 1.93 -16.77 -12.56
N ILE A 197 2.28 -18.04 -12.75
CA ILE A 197 1.39 -19.11 -13.23
C ILE A 197 1.41 -20.24 -12.20
N GLU A 198 0.24 -20.70 -11.73
CA GLU A 198 0.11 -21.78 -10.73
C GLU A 198 1.11 -21.60 -9.56
N ASP A 199 1.18 -20.36 -9.04
CA ASP A 199 2.07 -19.93 -7.94
C ASP A 199 3.58 -19.89 -8.24
N SER A 200 4.01 -20.22 -9.46
CA SER A 200 5.41 -20.08 -9.92
C SER A 200 5.65 -18.74 -10.60
N VAL A 201 6.65 -17.98 -10.14
CA VAL A 201 7.05 -16.71 -10.77
C VAL A 201 7.70 -17.02 -12.12
N ILE A 202 7.10 -16.50 -13.19
CA ILE A 202 7.55 -16.72 -14.56
C ILE A 202 8.50 -15.60 -14.99
N THR A 203 8.17 -14.36 -14.64
CA THR A 203 9.00 -13.19 -14.95
C THR A 203 8.79 -12.09 -13.92
N GLU A 204 9.83 -11.30 -13.73
CA GLU A 204 9.81 -10.03 -13.00
C GLU A 204 10.56 -8.98 -13.81
N GLY A 205 10.20 -7.71 -13.64
CA GLY A 205 10.88 -6.66 -14.37
C GLY A 205 10.46 -5.27 -13.94
N LYS A 206 10.91 -4.29 -14.70
CA LYS A 206 10.53 -2.89 -14.56
C LYS A 206 10.05 -2.37 -15.90
N VAL A 207 9.03 -1.53 -15.88
CA VAL A 207 8.54 -0.82 -17.07
C VAL A 207 8.54 0.67 -16.78
N LYS A 208 9.02 1.45 -17.74
CA LYS A 208 9.09 2.90 -17.62
C LYS A 208 7.67 3.46 -17.71
N LEU A 209 7.35 4.38 -16.81
CA LEU A 209 6.15 5.20 -16.88
C LEU A 209 6.53 6.53 -17.52
N GLU A 210 5.81 6.89 -18.57
CA GLU A 210 6.01 8.14 -19.30
C GLU A 210 4.79 9.00 -19.04
N SER A 211 4.96 9.97 -18.13
CA SER A 211 3.94 10.97 -17.88
C SER A 211 4.22 12.17 -18.77
N ASP A 212 3.33 12.42 -19.73
CA ASP A 212 3.29 13.67 -20.49
C ASP A 212 2.57 14.79 -19.71
N GLY A 213 2.06 14.51 -18.51
CA GLY A 213 1.32 15.45 -17.66
C GLY A 213 -0.09 15.78 -18.17
N THR A 214 -0.49 15.28 -19.33
CA THR A 214 -1.77 15.59 -19.98
C THR A 214 -2.82 14.51 -19.79
N LYS A 215 -2.41 13.27 -19.48
CA LYS A 215 -3.31 12.13 -19.33
C LYS A 215 -3.43 11.71 -17.87
N ASP A 216 -4.63 11.31 -17.47
CA ASP A 216 -4.89 10.71 -16.15
C ASP A 216 -4.46 9.23 -16.10
N PHE A 217 -4.20 8.62 -17.27
CA PHE A 217 -3.78 7.24 -17.44
C PHE A 217 -2.76 7.07 -18.56
N GLN A 218 -1.87 6.10 -18.39
CA GLN A 218 -1.03 5.55 -19.43
C GLN A 218 -1.32 4.05 -19.56
N ASP A 219 -1.66 3.63 -20.78
CA ASP A 219 -1.72 2.21 -21.09
C ASP A 219 -0.28 1.71 -21.31
N VAL A 220 0.19 0.87 -20.40
CA VAL A 220 1.55 0.32 -20.40
C VAL A 220 1.49 -1.11 -20.92
N THR A 221 2.17 -1.36 -22.04
CA THR A 221 2.30 -2.72 -22.58
C THR A 221 3.51 -3.40 -21.99
N ILE A 222 3.30 -4.54 -21.33
CA ILE A 222 4.33 -5.35 -20.70
C ILE A 222 4.49 -6.63 -21.54
N PRO A 223 5.59 -6.73 -22.30
CA PRO A 223 5.89 -7.95 -23.05
C PRO A 223 6.44 -9.00 -22.09
N ILE A 224 5.76 -10.13 -21.99
CA ILE A 224 6.18 -11.28 -21.21
C ILE A 224 6.54 -12.38 -22.21
N SER A 225 7.75 -12.91 -22.10
CA SER A 225 8.26 -13.97 -22.96
C SER A 225 8.91 -15.02 -22.09
N TRP A 226 8.48 -16.28 -22.22
CA TRP A 226 8.98 -17.36 -21.40
C TRP A 226 9.14 -18.66 -22.17
N PRO A 227 10.19 -19.45 -21.88
CA PRO A 227 10.36 -20.78 -22.45
C PRO A 227 9.24 -21.74 -22.00
N MET A 228 8.67 -22.48 -22.95
CA MET A 228 7.62 -23.48 -22.71
C MET A 228 8.13 -24.67 -21.88
N ASN A 229 9.43 -24.98 -21.94
CA ASN A 229 10.03 -26.06 -21.15
C ASN A 229 10.00 -25.77 -19.63
N LYS A 230 9.95 -24.49 -19.22
CA LYS A 230 9.71 -24.10 -17.82
C LYS A 230 8.27 -24.32 -17.37
N GLY A 231 7.40 -24.71 -18.31
CA GLY A 231 5.98 -24.92 -18.10
C GLY A 231 5.53 -26.37 -18.10
N LEU A 232 6.42 -27.35 -17.96
CA LEU A 232 6.05 -28.78 -17.99
C LEU A 232 4.87 -29.13 -17.06
N SER A 233 4.77 -28.48 -15.89
CA SER A 233 3.70 -28.74 -14.91
C SER A 233 2.36 -28.05 -15.22
N TRP A 234 2.35 -26.97 -16.01
CA TRP A 234 1.15 -26.16 -16.30
C TRP A 234 0.80 -26.06 -17.79
N GLY A 235 1.71 -26.42 -18.69
CA GLY A 235 1.55 -26.37 -20.15
C GLY A 235 0.39 -27.23 -20.65
N PRO A 236 0.25 -28.50 -20.23
CA PRO A 236 -0.92 -29.31 -20.58
C PRO A 236 -2.23 -28.70 -20.09
N LYS A 237 -2.22 -28.06 -18.91
CA LYS A 237 -3.39 -27.35 -18.36
C LYS A 237 -3.75 -26.11 -19.17
N LEU A 238 -2.76 -25.41 -19.73
CA LEU A 238 -2.96 -24.23 -20.59
C LEU A 238 -3.80 -24.60 -21.83
N LEU A 239 -3.58 -25.79 -22.39
CA LEU A 239 -4.29 -26.32 -23.57
C LEU A 239 -5.67 -26.91 -23.26
N THR A 240 -5.89 -27.40 -22.05
CA THR A 240 -7.10 -28.13 -21.67
C THR A 240 -8.03 -27.28 -20.81
N THR A 241 -7.71 -27.11 -19.54
CA THR A 241 -8.56 -26.50 -18.52
C THR A 241 -8.35 -25.00 -18.36
N GLY A 242 -7.26 -24.46 -18.91
CA GLY A 242 -6.68 -23.17 -18.55
C GLY A 242 -5.87 -23.23 -17.24
N VAL A 243 -4.96 -22.27 -17.08
CA VAL A 243 -4.07 -22.10 -15.92
C VAL A 243 -4.44 -20.85 -15.15
N LYS A 244 -4.28 -20.90 -13.83
CA LYS A 244 -4.40 -19.73 -12.97
C LYS A 244 -3.18 -18.84 -13.15
N THR A 245 -3.43 -17.56 -13.39
CA THR A 245 -2.39 -16.56 -13.50
C THR A 245 -2.61 -15.43 -12.50
N ARG A 246 -1.51 -14.81 -12.10
CA ARG A 246 -1.51 -13.61 -11.26
C ARG A 246 -0.52 -12.61 -11.83
N PHE A 247 -1.00 -11.41 -12.10
CA PHE A 247 -0.19 -10.29 -12.50
C PHE A 247 -0.17 -9.28 -11.36
N LYS A 248 1.03 -8.89 -10.92
CA LYS A 248 1.25 -7.84 -9.95
C LYS A 248 2.04 -6.71 -10.58
N LEU A 249 1.53 -5.49 -10.49
CA LEU A 249 2.26 -4.26 -10.77
C LEU A 249 2.35 -3.43 -9.51
N ASN A 250 3.54 -2.94 -9.19
CA ASN A 250 3.80 -2.04 -8.08
C ASN A 250 4.54 -0.82 -8.59
N PHE A 251 4.03 0.37 -8.32
CA PHE A 251 4.74 1.61 -8.60
C PHE A 251 4.58 2.61 -7.47
N ASP A 252 5.70 3.26 -7.17
CA ASP A 252 5.81 4.28 -6.14
C ASP A 252 5.52 5.64 -6.79
N MET A 253 4.41 6.27 -6.41
CA MET A 253 4.00 7.57 -6.95
C MET A 253 4.52 8.76 -6.14
N GLY A 254 5.44 8.55 -5.21
CA GLY A 254 5.87 9.60 -4.28
C GLY A 254 5.94 9.09 -2.85
N SER A 255 6.43 9.96 -1.97
CA SER A 255 6.58 9.68 -0.53
C SER A 255 5.31 9.18 0.15
N GLU A 256 4.12 9.41 -0.43
CA GLU A 256 2.84 9.22 0.27
C GLU A 256 1.90 8.18 -0.33
N THR A 257 2.16 7.65 -1.54
CA THR A 257 1.22 6.72 -2.19
C THR A 257 1.93 5.62 -2.95
N GLU A 258 1.58 4.37 -2.66
CA GLU A 258 2.01 3.18 -3.40
C GLU A 258 0.76 2.55 -4.04
N PHE A 259 0.86 2.27 -5.33
CA PHE A 259 -0.19 1.57 -6.06
C PHE A 259 0.24 0.14 -6.36
N VAL A 260 -0.59 -0.81 -5.95
CA VAL A 260 -0.44 -2.21 -6.30
C VAL A 260 -1.66 -2.65 -7.10
N ILE A 261 -1.44 -3.09 -8.33
CA ILE A 261 -2.44 -3.78 -9.14
C ILE A 261 -2.18 -5.27 -8.96
N ASP A 262 -3.06 -5.96 -8.26
CA ASP A 262 -3.00 -7.41 -8.06
C ASP A 262 -4.18 -8.08 -8.76
N HIS A 263 -3.93 -8.58 -9.97
CA HIS A 263 -4.93 -9.17 -10.84
C HIS A 263 -4.76 -10.69 -10.92
N LYS A 264 -5.84 -11.43 -10.73
CA LYS A 264 -5.88 -12.89 -10.87
C LYS A 264 -6.86 -13.26 -11.96
N ASP A 265 -6.46 -14.15 -12.87
CA ASP A 265 -7.32 -14.63 -13.96
C ASP A 265 -7.02 -16.10 -14.28
N LYS A 266 -7.81 -16.70 -15.18
CA LYS A 266 -7.58 -18.00 -15.77
C LYS A 266 -7.39 -17.87 -17.29
N ILE A 267 -6.18 -18.16 -17.75
CA ILE A 267 -5.81 -18.11 -19.16
C ILE A 267 -5.81 -19.52 -19.74
N GLY A 268 -6.40 -19.73 -20.91
CA GLY A 268 -6.34 -20.99 -21.63
C GLY A 268 -6.34 -20.77 -23.14
N ILE A 269 -5.67 -21.63 -23.88
CA ILE A 269 -5.53 -21.51 -25.35
C ILE A 269 -6.87 -21.70 -26.06
N ASN A 270 -7.83 -22.41 -25.46
CA ASN A 270 -9.19 -22.49 -26.02
C ASN A 270 -9.91 -21.13 -26.06
N LYS A 271 -9.51 -20.13 -25.24
CA LYS A 271 -9.99 -18.74 -25.38
C LYS A 271 -9.34 -18.00 -26.56
N LEU A 272 -8.20 -18.46 -27.07
CA LEU A 272 -7.48 -17.86 -28.21
C LEU A 272 -8.02 -18.27 -29.57
N LYS A 273 -8.67 -19.43 -29.70
CA LYS A 273 -9.35 -19.83 -30.96
C LYS A 273 -10.40 -18.81 -31.42
N ASN A 274 -11.01 -18.08 -30.49
CA ASN A 274 -11.97 -17.00 -30.81
C ASN A 274 -11.29 -15.66 -31.16
N LEU A 275 -9.97 -15.55 -31.01
CA LEU A 275 -9.18 -14.33 -31.31
C LEU A 275 -8.27 -14.50 -32.54
N LEU A 276 -8.19 -15.70 -33.11
CA LEU A 276 -7.51 -16.02 -34.36
C LEU A 276 -8.46 -16.84 -35.23
N PRO A 277 -9.37 -16.20 -35.99
CA PRO A 277 -10.19 -16.92 -36.96
C PRO A 277 -9.28 -17.43 -38.08
N GLY A 278 -9.06 -18.74 -38.16
CA GLY A 278 -8.37 -19.37 -39.30
C GLY A 278 -7.28 -20.41 -39.00
N MET A 279 -7.21 -20.98 -37.79
CA MET A 279 -6.45 -22.22 -37.53
C MET A 279 -7.38 -23.39 -37.26
#